data_AF-A0A917XHM4-F1
#
_entry.id   AF-A0A917XHM4-F1
#
_cell.length_a   1.000
_cell.length_b   1.000
_cell.length_c   1.000
_cell.angle_alpha   90.00
_cell.angle_beta   90.00
_cell.angle_gamma   90.00
#
_symmetry.space_group_name_H-M   'P 1'
#
loop_
_entity.id
_entity.type
_entity.pdbx_description
1 polymer ?
#
loop_
_entity_poly.entity_id
_entity_poly.type
_entity_poly.pdbx_seq_one_letter_code
_entity_poly.pdbx_strand_id
1 'polypeptide(L)' 'MLPSFTENGFLPLGRYSVSFAEAESMLVNAAEFDSSATRAELWDGLHDYLDVFLTLEDTYTDVLGGTTLIHSLW' A
#
# COMPACT_ATOMS: atom_id res chain seq x y z
N MET A 1 9.33 12.92 -4.29
CA MET A 1 8.95 12.59 -5.68
C MET A 1 8.83 11.09 -5.78
N LEU A 2 7.69 10.61 -6.27
CA LEU A 2 7.50 9.18 -6.54
C LEU A 2 8.43 8.76 -7.69
N PRO A 3 9.11 7.62 -7.59
CA PRO A 3 9.90 7.12 -8.69
C PRO A 3 8.98 6.70 -9.84
N SER A 4 9.38 7.00 -11.07
CA SER A 4 8.70 6.53 -12.28
C SER A 4 9.35 5.23 -12.77
N PHE A 5 8.59 4.41 -13.50
CA PHE A 5 9.14 3.24 -14.17
C PHE A 5 10.23 3.66 -15.16
N THR A 6 11.33 2.92 -15.19
CA THR A 6 12.37 3.04 -16.20
C THR A 6 11.91 2.42 -17.52
N GLU A 7 12.60 2.71 -18.62
CA GLU A 7 12.22 2.24 -19.97
C GLU A 7 12.08 0.71 -20.10
N ASN A 8 12.67 -0.04 -19.18
CA ASN A 8 12.58 -1.50 -19.09
C ASN A 8 11.36 -2.01 -18.30
N GLY A 9 10.47 -1.13 -17.82
CA GLY A 9 9.25 -1.49 -17.10
C GLY A 9 9.44 -1.80 -15.61
N PHE A 10 10.58 -1.42 -15.02
CA PHE A 10 10.86 -1.63 -13.60
C PHE A 10 10.99 -0.30 -12.85
N LEU A 11 10.77 -0.30 -11.54
CA LEU A 11 11.12 0.86 -10.71
C LEU A 11 12.66 0.97 -10.60
N PRO A 12 13.20 2.19 -10.44
CA PRO A 12 14.62 2.40 -10.19
C PRO A 12 15.06 1.68 -8.92
N LEU A 13 16.32 1.24 -8.92
CA LEU A 13 16.93 0.58 -7.77
C LEU A 13 16.98 1.55 -6.57
N GLY A 14 16.47 1.09 -5.44
CA GLY A 14 16.45 1.86 -4.20
C GLY A 14 15.34 1.40 -3.26
N ARG A 15 15.28 2.04 -2.10
CA ARG A 15 14.14 1.92 -1.18
C ARG A 15 13.45 3.27 -1.12
N TYR A 16 12.14 3.26 -1.25
CA TYR A 16 11.29 4.43 -1.19
C TYR A 16 10.26 4.23 -0.10
N SER A 17 10.09 5.24 0.75
CA SER A 17 8.96 5.29 1.68
C SER A 17 7.91 6.20 1.06
N VAL A 18 6.71 5.67 0.90
CA VAL A 18 5.57 6.34 0.27
C VAL A 18 4.34 6.15 1.14
N SER A 19 3.37 7.04 1.00
CA SER A 19 2.06 6.84 1.60
C SER A 19 1.31 5.69 0.92
N PHE A 20 0.28 5.18 1.59
CA PHE A 20 -0.52 4.05 1.09
C PHE A 20 -1.25 4.40 -0.23
N ALA A 21 -1.78 5.61 -0.35
CA ALA A 21 -2.41 6.10 -1.59
C ALA A 21 -1.41 6.27 -2.74
N GLU A 22 -0.18 6.70 -2.44
CA GLU A 22 0.88 6.76 -3.44
C GLU A 22 1.30 5.36 -3.91
N ALA A 23 1.37 4.39 -2.99
CA ALA A 23 1.62 3.00 -3.34
C ALA A 23 0.53 2.42 -4.25
N GLU A 24 -0.75 2.67 -3.97
CA GLU A 24 -1.87 2.27 -4.84
C GLU A 24 -1.73 2.85 -6.25
N SER A 25 -1.51 4.18 -6.31
CA SER A 25 -1.36 4.88 -7.58
C SER A 25 -0.22 4.32 -8.43
N MET A 26 0.88 3.87 -7.80
CA MET A 26 2.06 3.38 -8.50
C MET A 26 2.01 1.89 -8.83
N LEU A 27 1.43 1.07 -7.96
CA LEU A 27 1.51 -0.39 -8.04
C LEU A 27 0.24 -1.03 -8.59
N VAL A 28 -0.86 -0.29 -8.63
CA VAL A 28 -2.18 -0.76 -9.07
C VAL A 28 -2.67 0.06 -10.25
N ASN A 29 -2.76 1.38 -10.08
CA ASN A 29 -3.40 2.29 -11.04
C ASN A 29 -2.44 2.88 -12.09
N ALA A 30 -1.18 2.44 -12.11
CA ALA A 30 -0.22 2.89 -13.10
C ALA A 30 -0.57 2.33 -14.48
N ALA A 31 -0.36 3.12 -15.54
CA ALA A 31 -0.74 2.77 -16.90
C ALA A 31 -0.09 1.45 -17.38
N GLU A 32 1.09 1.13 -16.86
CA GLU A 32 1.80 -0.13 -17.08
C GLU A 32 1.00 -1.37 -16.63
N PHE A 33 0.00 -1.19 -15.77
CA PHE A 33 -0.84 -2.24 -15.21
C PHE A 33 -2.31 -2.18 -15.65
N ASP A 34 -2.69 -1.31 -16.60
CA ASP A 34 -4.09 -1.16 -17.05
C ASP A 34 -4.72 -2.48 -17.51
N SER A 35 -3.93 -3.42 -18.04
CA SER A 35 -4.39 -4.74 -18.49
C SER A 35 -4.31 -5.83 -17.42
N SER A 36 -3.87 -5.51 -16.20
CA SER A 36 -3.61 -6.48 -15.14
C SER A 36 -4.81 -6.62 -14.20
N ALA A 37 -5.59 -7.67 -14.40
CA ALA A 37 -6.71 -8.01 -13.51
C ALA A 37 -6.25 -8.37 -12.08
N THR A 38 -5.02 -8.88 -11.94
CA THR A 38 -4.53 -9.39 -10.64
C THR A 38 -4.01 -8.29 -9.72
N ARG A 39 -3.65 -7.10 -10.22
CA ARG A 39 -3.16 -6.00 -9.37
C ARG A 39 -4.22 -5.49 -8.42
N ALA A 40 -5.43 -5.27 -8.93
CA ALA A 40 -6.58 -4.86 -8.12
C ALA A 40 -6.92 -5.93 -7.07
N GLU A 41 -7.01 -7.21 -7.47
CA GLU A 41 -7.30 -8.32 -6.55
C GLU A 41 -6.27 -8.44 -5.40
N LEU A 42 -4.98 -8.28 -5.72
CA LEU A 42 -3.92 -8.30 -4.70
C LEU A 42 -4.01 -7.09 -3.76
N TRP A 43 -4.41 -5.93 -4.29
CA TRP A 43 -4.59 -4.72 -3.51
C TRP A 43 -5.79 -4.82 -2.57
N ASP A 44 -6.92 -5.33 -3.08
CA ASP A 44 -8.12 -5.62 -2.28
C ASP A 44 -7.79 -6.63 -1.16
N GLY A 45 -7.07 -7.71 -1.49
CA GLY A 45 -6.63 -8.68 -0.49
C GLY A 45 -5.69 -8.09 0.57
N LEU A 46 -4.85 -7.12 0.21
CA LEU A 46 -4.04 -6.37 1.18
C LEU A 46 -4.93 -5.50 2.08
N HIS A 47 -5.90 -4.79 1.51
CA HIS A 47 -6.87 -4.01 2.29
C HIS A 47 -7.62 -4.87 3.29
N ASP A 48 -8.18 -6.01 2.85
CA ASP A 48 -8.90 -6.95 3.71
C ASP A 48 -8.02 -7.44 4.87
N TYR A 49 -6.74 -7.70 4.61
CA TYR A 49 -5.79 -8.08 5.63
C TYR A 49 -5.53 -6.97 6.65
N LEU A 50 -5.35 -5.73 6.19
CA LEU A 50 -5.07 -4.58 7.04
C LEU A 50 -6.30 -4.12 7.85
N ASP A 51 -7.50 -4.29 7.30
CA ASP A 51 -8.76 -3.85 7.91
C ASP A 51 -8.98 -4.47 9.30
N VAL A 52 -8.52 -5.71 9.51
CA VAL A 52 -8.54 -6.35 10.83
C VAL A 52 -7.75 -5.56 11.86
N PHE A 53 -6.56 -5.06 11.51
CA PHE A 53 -5.72 -4.27 12.42
C PHE A 53 -6.29 -2.88 12.64
N LEU A 54 -6.80 -2.24 11.59
CA LEU A 54 -7.44 -0.93 11.70
C LEU A 54 -8.70 -1.01 12.60
N THR A 55 -9.50 -2.05 12.41
CA THR A 55 -10.65 -2.33 13.29
C THR A 55 -10.23 -2.53 14.74
N LEU A 56 -9.11 -3.22 14.99
CA LEU A 56 -8.56 -3.37 16.35
C LEU A 56 -8.07 -2.04 16.93
N GLU A 57 -7.40 -1.21 16.13
CA GLU A 57 -6.97 0.13 16.54
C GLU A 57 -8.18 0.99 16.96
N ASP A 58 -9.22 1.03 16.13
CA ASP A 58 -10.45 1.76 16.41
C ASP A 58 -11.18 1.21 17.64
N THR A 59 -11.31 -0.12 17.74
CA THR A 59 -12.02 -0.78 18.86
C THR A 59 -11.32 -0.55 20.20
N TYR A 60 -9.99 -0.54 20.22
CA TYR A 60 -9.19 -0.46 21.43
C TYR A 60 -8.42 0.85 21.56
N THR A 61 -8.86 1.92 20.91
CA THR A 61 -8.20 3.24 20.92
C THR A 61 -7.88 3.73 22.33
N ASP A 62 -8.82 3.58 23.28
CA ASP A 62 -8.63 4.00 24.68
C ASP A 62 -7.52 3.22 25.40
N VAL A 63 -7.34 1.94 25.06
CA VAL A 63 -6.33 1.07 25.64
C VAL A 63 -4.97 1.30 24.98
N LEU A 64 -4.95 1.52 23.67
CA LEU A 64 -3.75 1.76 22.88
C LEU A 64 -3.19 3.17 23.06
N GLY A 65 -3.99 4.11 23.58
CA GLY A 65 -3.56 5.48 23.86
C GLY A 65 -3.08 6.22 22.60
N GLY A 66 -3.69 5.92 21.44
CA GLY A 66 -3.31 6.49 20.15
C GLY A 66 -2.09 5.84 19.48
N THR A 67 -1.61 4.71 19.99
CA THR A 67 -0.56 3.92 19.33
C THR A 67 -1.13 3.13 18.16
N THR A 68 -0.53 3.24 16.98
CA THR A 68 -0.89 2.41 15.82
C THR A 68 -0.24 1.03 15.91
N LEU A 69 -0.95 0.00 15.47
CA LEU A 69 -0.48 -1.37 15.31
C LEU A 69 0.30 -1.54 14.00
N ILE A 70 -0.11 -0.82 12.95
CA ILE A 70 0.61 -0.78 11.67
C ILE A 70 1.50 0.47 11.64
N HIS A 71 2.82 0.27 11.58
CA HIS A 71 3.78 1.37 11.43
C HIS A 71 4.31 1.51 10.00
N SER A 72 4.54 0.40 9.30
CA SER A 72 5.03 0.36 7.92
C SER A 72 4.74 -0.99 7.28
N LEU A 73 4.60 -1.02 5.96
CA LEU A 73 4.48 -2.22 5.14
C LEU A 73 5.67 -2.28 4.19
N TRP A 74 6.23 -3.48 3.98
CA TRP A 74 7.44 -3.72 3.19
C TRP A 74 7.19 -4.74 2.08
#